data_AF-A0A9P6DYY7-F1
#
_entry.id   AF-A0A9P6DYY7-F1
#
_cell.length_a   1.000
_cell.length_b   1.000
_cell.length_c   1.000
_cell.angle_alpha   90.00
_cell.angle_beta   90.00
_cell.angle_gamma   90.00
#
_symmetry.space_group_name_H-M   'P 1'
#
loop_
_entity.id
_entity.type
_entity.pdbx_description
1 polymer ?
#
loop_
_entity_poly.entity_id
_entity_poly.type
_entity_poly.pdbx_seq_one_letter_code
_entity_poly.pdbx_strand_id
1 'polypeptide(L)'
;MEWLEDIVLEVCACHSAAVQLIEHGYFQCAPLHPTLAVSLDMLEFTTTLFLCIGPNERAWAETIVMCLKACGHGFATGDSFF
;
A
#
# COMPACT_ATOMS: atom_id res chain seq x y z
N MET A 1 -21.97 -10.69 -14.29
CA MET A 1 -22.24 -9.43 -15.01
C MET A 1 -22.22 -8.37 -13.93
N GLU A 2 -21.05 -7.75 -13.73
CA GLU A 2 -20.88 -6.69 -12.74
C GLU A 2 -21.74 -5.50 -13.14
N TRP A 3 -22.45 -4.94 -12.17
CA TRP A 3 -23.36 -3.82 -12.37
C TRP A 3 -22.51 -2.56 -12.43
N LEU A 4 -22.55 -1.86 -13.55
CA LEU A 4 -21.92 -0.55 -13.68
C LEU A 4 -22.83 0.47 -12.98
N GLU A 5 -22.30 1.21 -12.02
CA GLU A 5 -23.02 2.27 -11.32
C GLU A 5 -22.55 3.64 -11.83
N ASP A 6 -23.49 4.47 -12.27
CA ASP A 6 -23.20 5.83 -12.71
C ASP A 6 -23.09 6.77 -11.50
N ILE A 7 -22.02 7.56 -11.46
CA ILE A 7 -21.77 8.58 -10.43
C ILE A 7 -21.73 9.96 -11.06
N VAL A 8 -22.44 10.90 -10.46
CA VAL A 8 -22.48 12.32 -10.85
C VAL A 8 -21.57 13.11 -9.92
N LEU A 9 -20.63 13.87 -10.49
CA LEU A 9 -19.70 14.74 -9.77
C LEU A 9 -20.02 16.21 -10.04
N GLU A 10 -20.03 17.04 -9.00
CA GLU A 10 -20.25 18.49 -9.13
C GLU A 10 -18.91 19.23 -9.11
N VAL A 11 -18.29 19.37 -10.29
CA VAL A 11 -16.92 19.88 -10.40
C VAL A 11 -16.88 21.41 -10.34
N CYS A 12 -16.08 21.96 -9.42
CA CYS A 12 -15.74 23.39 -9.38
C CYS A 12 -14.23 23.58 -9.27
N ALA A 13 -13.74 24.82 -9.49
CA ALA A 13 -12.33 25.15 -9.24
C ALA A 13 -11.91 24.92 -7.76
N CYS A 14 -12.88 25.03 -6.85
CA CYS A 14 -12.75 24.74 -5.43
C CYS A 14 -12.71 23.24 -5.09
N HIS A 15 -13.27 22.40 -5.96
CA HIS A 15 -13.52 20.99 -5.68
C HIS A 15 -13.46 20.21 -6.98
N SER A 16 -12.26 19.76 -7.32
CA SER A 16 -12.01 19.06 -8.58
C SER A 16 -12.66 17.67 -8.56
N ALA A 17 -12.97 17.15 -9.76
CA ALA A 17 -13.47 15.78 -9.93
C ALA A 17 -12.57 14.76 -9.23
N ALA A 18 -11.26 15.01 -9.31
CA ALA A 18 -10.24 14.28 -8.61
C ALA A 18 -10.56 14.18 -7.11
N VAL A 19 -10.65 15.31 -6.39
CA VAL A 19 -10.84 15.30 -4.93
C VAL A 19 -12.11 14.54 -4.55
N GLN A 20 -13.21 14.80 -5.26
CA GLN A 20 -14.49 14.11 -5.05
C GLN A 20 -14.36 12.59 -5.23
N LEU A 21 -13.66 12.13 -6.27
CA LEU A 21 -13.45 10.69 -6.48
C LEU A 21 -12.72 10.05 -5.30
N ILE A 22 -11.67 10.67 -4.75
CA ILE A 22 -10.96 10.13 -3.57
C ILE A 22 -11.87 10.07 -2.34
N GLU A 23 -12.66 11.12 -2.09
CA GLU A 23 -13.60 11.15 -0.96
C GLU A 23 -14.64 10.03 -1.06
N HIS A 24 -15.03 9.67 -2.28
CA HIS A 24 -15.90 8.53 -2.58
C HIS A 24 -15.17 7.17 -2.57
N GLY A 25 -13.86 7.14 -2.28
CA GLY A 25 -13.04 5.92 -2.26
C GLY A 25 -12.52 5.47 -3.63
N TYR A 26 -12.70 6.28 -4.67
CA TYR A 26 -12.26 6.02 -6.04
C TYR A 26 -10.91 6.71 -6.33
N PHE A 27 -9.99 6.01 -6.99
CA PHE A 27 -8.72 6.62 -7.39
C PHE A 27 -8.90 7.55 -8.59
N GLN A 28 -8.44 8.80 -8.45
CA GLN A 28 -8.62 9.88 -9.45
C GLN A 28 -8.09 9.54 -10.84
N CYS A 29 -7.15 8.60 -10.92
CA CYS A 29 -6.66 7.97 -12.12
C CYS A 29 -6.13 6.61 -11.68
N ALA A 30 -6.95 5.57 -11.70
CA ALA A 30 -6.36 4.25 -11.92
C ALA A 30 -5.70 4.34 -13.31
N PRO A 31 -4.37 4.17 -13.45
CA PRO A 31 -3.75 4.19 -14.77
C PRO A 31 -4.55 3.23 -15.66
N LEU A 32 -4.82 3.63 -16.92
CA LEU A 32 -5.71 2.89 -17.83
C LEU A 32 -5.33 1.39 -17.96
N HIS A 33 -4.09 1.06 -17.58
CA HIS A 33 -3.61 -0.29 -17.33
C HIS A 33 -2.72 -0.32 -16.07
N PRO A 34 -3.26 -0.56 -14.86
CA PRO A 34 -2.44 -0.90 -13.72
C PRO A 34 -2.06 -2.37 -13.89
N THR A 35 -0.83 -2.65 -14.31
CA THR A 35 -0.35 -4.04 -14.35
C THR A 35 -0.19 -4.62 -12.94
N LEU A 36 -0.20 -3.76 -11.91
CA LEU A 36 -0.04 -4.12 -10.51
C LEU A 36 -0.75 -3.09 -9.61
N ALA A 37 -1.79 -3.51 -8.88
CA ALA A 37 -2.33 -2.74 -7.77
C ALA A 37 -1.55 -3.12 -6.51
N VAL A 38 -0.98 -2.13 -5.83
CA VAL A 38 -0.23 -2.31 -4.58
C VAL A 38 -1.07 -1.72 -3.45
N SER A 39 -1.28 -2.47 -2.37
CA SER A 39 -1.99 -1.95 -1.19
C SER A 39 -1.25 -0.73 -0.60
N LEU A 40 -2.00 0.26 -0.12
CA LEU A 40 -1.42 1.40 0.63
C LEU A 40 -0.66 0.92 1.88
N ASP A 41 -1.18 -0.12 2.54
CA ASP A 41 -0.51 -0.75 3.69
C ASP A 41 0.85 -1.35 3.28
N MET A 42 0.94 -1.88 2.06
CA MET A 42 2.18 -2.42 1.51
C MET A 42 3.18 -1.30 1.18
N LEU A 43 2.72 -0.15 0.69
CA LEU A 43 3.56 1.03 0.45
C LEU A 43 4.13 1.60 1.76
N GLU A 44 3.30 1.71 2.80
CA GLU A 44 3.73 2.17 4.12
C GLU A 44 4.71 1.19 4.77
N PHE A 45 4.44 -0.12 4.66
CA PHE A 45 5.37 -1.18 5.08
C PHE A 45 6.73 -1.03 4.40
N THR A 46 6.78 -0.93 3.06
CA THR A 46 8.06 -0.82 2.34
C THR A 46 8.84 0.42 2.72
N THR A 47 8.15 1.56 2.91
CA THR A 47 8.77 2.82 3.31
C THR A 47 9.42 2.69 4.69
N THR A 48 8.68 2.12 5.65
CA THR A 48 9.18 1.87 7.01
C THR A 48 10.35 0.88 7.01
N LEU A 49 10.25 -0.17 6.21
CA LEU A 49 11.31 -1.17 6.08
C LEU A 49 12.62 -0.57 5.55
N PHE A 50 12.56 0.26 4.51
CA PHE A 50 13.75 0.89 3.94
C PHE A 50 14.43 1.88 4.89
N LEU A 51 13.68 2.54 5.78
CA LEU A 51 14.24 3.42 6.80
C LEU A 51 15.03 2.67 7.88
N CYS A 52 14.68 1.41 8.14
CA CYS A 52 15.28 0.62 9.21
C CYS A 52 16.39 -0.33 8.72
N ILE A 53 16.70 -0.36 7.42
CA ILE A 53 17.52 -1.42 6.80
C ILE A 53 18.99 -1.39 7.28
N GLY A 54 19.46 -2.52 7.81
CA GLY A 54 20.85 -2.69 8.24
C GLY A 54 21.81 -2.96 7.07
N PRO A 55 23.11 -2.59 7.17
CA PRO A 55 24.08 -2.69 6.07
C PRO A 55 24.65 -4.10 5.82
N ASN A 56 24.13 -5.14 6.48
CA ASN A 56 24.59 -6.52 6.31
C ASN A 56 23.41 -7.50 6.36
N GLU A 57 23.61 -8.72 5.85
CA GLU A 57 22.54 -9.73 5.69
C GLU A 57 21.82 -10.07 7.01
N ARG A 58 22.56 -10.20 8.13
CA ARG A 58 21.97 -10.52 9.43
C ARG A 58 21.17 -9.35 10.01
N ALA A 59 21.73 -8.15 9.97
CA ALA A 59 21.07 -6.93 10.42
C ALA A 59 19.85 -6.62 9.54
N TRP A 60 19.91 -6.91 8.23
CA TRP A 60 18.78 -6.81 7.32
C TRP A 60 17.64 -7.77 7.73
N ALA A 61 17.96 -9.04 8.00
CA ALA A 61 16.97 -10.03 8.42
C ALA A 61 16.32 -9.64 9.75
N GLU A 62 17.12 -9.20 10.73
CA GLU A 62 16.63 -8.72 12.02
C GLU A 62 15.72 -7.50 11.87
N THR A 63 16.13 -6.50 11.08
CA THR A 63 15.30 -5.33 10.76
C THR A 63 13.95 -5.74 10.17
N ILE A 64 13.93 -6.66 9.20
CA ILE A 64 12.69 -7.09 8.56
C ILE A 64 11.75 -7.73 9.56
N VAL A 65 12.27 -8.62 10.42
CA VAL A 65 11.47 -9.25 11.47
C VAL A 65 10.90 -8.19 12.41
N MET A 66 11.67 -7.16 12.76
CA MET A 66 11.20 -6.05 13.60
C MET A 66 10.12 -5.21 12.91
N CYS A 67 10.32 -4.82 11.65
CA CYS A 67 9.33 -4.06 10.88
C CYS A 67 8.03 -4.84 10.67
N LEU A 68 8.10 -6.13 10.34
CA LEU A 68 6.92 -6.99 10.19
C LEU A 68 6.12 -7.05 11.49
N LYS A 69 6.79 -7.24 12.63
CA LYS A 69 6.14 -7.23 13.95
C LYS A 69 5.45 -5.90 14.24
N ALA A 70 6.07 -4.77 13.90
CA ALA A 70 5.48 -3.44 14.06
C ALA A 70 4.21 -3.26 13.20
N CYS A 71 4.17 -3.90 12.03
CA CYS A 71 3.00 -3.93 11.15
C CYS A 71 1.97 -5.01 11.52
N GLY A 72 2.14 -5.75 12.63
CA GLY A 72 1.22 -6.81 13.04
C GLY A 72 1.35 -8.12 12.25
N HIS A 73 2.45 -8.29 11.52
CA HIS A 73 2.76 -9.47 10.73
C HIS A 73 3.92 -10.27 11.34
N GLY A 74 4.00 -11.56 11.02
CA GLY A 74 5.08 -12.43 11.48
C GLY A 74 5.35 -13.54 10.48
N PHE A 75 6.58 -14.04 10.46
CA PHE A 75 6.89 -15.26 9.71
C PHE A 75 6.21 -16.44 10.38
N ALA A 76 5.57 -17.30 9.57
CA ALA A 76 5.13 -18.61 10.04
C ALA A 76 6.38 -19.34 10.55
N THR A 77 6.43 -19.60 11.86
CA THR A 77 7.58 -20.24 12.49
C THR A 77 7.58 -21.73 12.12
N GLY A 78 8.10 -22.02 10.93
CA GLY A 78 8.29 -23.37 10.39
C GLY A 78 9.73 -23.61 9.92
N ASP A 79 10.46 -22.57 9.54
CA ASP A 79 11.83 -22.70 9.06
C ASP A 79 12.79 -22.08 10.08
N SER A 80 13.31 -22.96 10.94
CA SER A 80 14.51 -22.71 11.72
C SER A 80 15.68 -22.38 10.78
N PHE A 81 16.07 -21.11 10.73
CA PHE A 81 17.36 -20.72 10.18
C PHE A 81 18.43 -21.03 11.24
N PHE A 82 19.28 -22.01 10.91
CA PHE A 82 20.47 -22.44 11.67
C PHE A 82 21.47 -21.29 11.88
#